data_AF-G2M2A7-F1
#
_entry.id   AF-G2M2A7-F1
#
_cell.length_a   1.000
_cell.length_b   1.000
_cell.length_c   1.000
_cell.angle_alpha   90.00
_cell.angle_beta   90.00
_cell.angle_gamma   90.00
#
_symmetry.space_group_name_H-M   'P 1'
#
loop_
_entity.id
_entity.type
_entity.pdbx_description
1 polymer ?
#
loop_
_entity_poly.entity_id
_entity_poly.type
_entity_poly.pdbx_seq_one_letter_code
_entity_poly.pdbx_strand_id
1 'polypeptide(L)' 'MELTVRRKAFIEELPGIVEEAVTTYGIRLRRIEIDEDEKGCYTVLITYDSEFRP' A
#
# COMPACT_ATOMS: atom_id res chain seq x y z
N MET A 1 12.88 -9.79 -4.70
CA MET A 1 11.65 -10.51 -4.30
C MET A 1 10.60 -9.47 -4.02
N GLU A 2 9.37 -9.71 -4.43
CA GLU A 2 8.27 -8.78 -4.20
C GLU A 2 7.50 -9.22 -2.95
N LEU A 3 7.25 -8.27 -2.05
CA LEU A 3 6.42 -8.48 -0.87
C LEU A 3 5.18 -7.60 -0.97
N THR A 4 4.03 -8.18 -0.66
CA THR A 4 2.75 -7.47 -0.62
C THR A 4 2.24 -7.41 0.81
N VAL A 5 1.97 -6.20 1.30
CA VAL A 5 1.37 -5.95 2.60
C VAL A 5 -0.08 -5.55 2.40
N ARG A 6 -0.98 -6.16 3.16
CA ARG A 6 -2.41 -5.86 3.15
C ARG A 6 -2.77 -5.01 4.36
N ARG A 7 -3.41 -3.87 4.15
CA ARG A 7 -4.03 -3.05 5.20
C ARG A 7 -5.51 -2.84 4.92
N LYS A 8 -6.30 -2.77 5.98
CA LYS A 8 -7.69 -2.32 5.91
C LYS A 8 -7.76 -0.89 6.40
N ALA A 9 -8.53 -0.06 5.72
CA ALA A 9 -8.63 1.35 5.99
C ALA A 9 -10.01 1.89 5.61
N PHE A 10 -10.43 2.98 6.23
CA PHE A 10 -11.57 3.75 5.74
C PHE A 10 -11.11 4.73 4.65
N ILE A 11 -12.06 5.27 3.86
CA ILE A 11 -11.77 6.23 2.78
C ILE A 11 -10.93 7.42 3.27
N GLU A 12 -11.24 7.91 4.48
CA GLU A 12 -10.58 9.07 5.10
C GLU A 12 -9.10 8.79 5.44
N GLU A 13 -8.75 7.52 5.64
CA GLU A 13 -7.39 7.09 6.00
C GLU A 13 -6.55 6.70 4.77
N LEU A 14 -7.18 6.46 3.61
CA LEU A 14 -6.48 6.09 2.38
C LEU A 14 -5.34 7.05 2.00
N PRO A 15 -5.52 8.40 2.03
CA PRO A 15 -4.46 9.32 1.65
C PRO A 15 -3.21 9.17 2.52
N GLY A 16 -3.40 9.03 3.84
CA GLY A 16 -2.31 8.86 4.80
C GLY A 16 -1.56 7.54 4.61
N ILE A 17 -2.28 6.45 4.31
CA ILE A 17 -1.66 5.14 4.07
C ILE A 17 -0.83 5.16 2.78
N VAL A 18 -1.32 5.80 1.73
CA VAL A 18 -0.58 5.94 0.47
C VAL A 18 0.66 6.80 0.66
N GLU A 19 0.55 7.92 1.37
CA GLU A 19 1.69 8.79 1.67
C GLU A 19 2.75 8.05 2.51
N GLU A 20 2.34 7.30 3.53
CA GLU A 20 3.22 6.47 4.34
C GLU A 20 3.92 5.40 3.51
N ALA A 21 3.20 4.72 2.61
CA ALA A 21 3.74 3.71 1.72
C ALA A 21 4.79 4.30 0.76
N VAL A 22 4.49 5.45 0.14
CA VAL A 22 5.42 6.14 -0.76
C VAL A 22 6.66 6.62 -0.01
N THR A 23 6.49 7.15 1.21
CA THR A 23 7.62 7.63 2.01
C THR A 23 8.49 6.48 2.52
N THR A 24 7.86 5.37 2.92
CA THR A 24 8.56 4.21 3.51
C THR A 24 9.27 3.38 2.45
N TYR A 25 8.60 3.08 1.34
CA TYR A 25 9.13 2.18 0.32
C TYR A 25 9.81 2.94 -0.82
N GLY A 26 9.40 4.17 -1.12
CA GLY A 26 10.03 5.05 -2.11
C GLY A 26 10.26 4.34 -3.45
N ILE A 27 11.51 4.30 -3.88
CA ILE A 27 11.96 3.64 -5.13
C ILE A 27 11.73 2.11 -5.15
N ARG A 28 11.49 1.50 -3.99
CA ARG A 28 11.15 0.08 -3.86
C ARG A 28 9.67 -0.18 -4.11
N LEU A 29 8.82 0.85 -4.02
CA LEU A 29 7.39 0.71 -4.23
C LEU A 29 7.13 0.28 -5.68
N ARG A 30 6.44 -0.85 -5.86
CA ARG A 30 6.12 -1.39 -7.18
C ARG A 30 4.67 -1.14 -7.55
N ARG A 31 3.76 -1.35 -6.60
CA ARG A 31 2.33 -1.25 -6.84
C ARG A 31 1.58 -0.89 -5.56
N ILE A 32 0.54 -0.09 -5.70
CA ILE A 32 -0.50 0.08 -4.68
C ILE A 32 -1.82 -0.27 -5.36
N GLU A 33 -2.58 -1.19 -4.77
CA GLU A 33 -3.93 -1.53 -5.21
C GLU A 33 -4.90 -1.21 -4.08
N ILE A 34 -6.05 -0.64 -4.43
CA ILE A 34 -7.10 -0.28 -3.48
C ILE A 34 -8.37 -0.97 -3.97
N ASP A 35 -8.88 -1.87 -3.14
CA ASP A 35 -10.11 -2.62 -3.40
C ASP A 35 -11.17 -2.16 -2.39
N GLU A 36 -12.38 -1.86 -2.87
CA GLU A 36 -13.49 -1.40 -2.03
C GLU A 36 -14.38 -2.59 -1.64
N ASP A 37 -14.54 -2.82 -0.34
CA ASP A 37 -15.49 -3.77 0.22
C ASP A 37 -16.89 -3.11 0.34
N GLU A 38 -17.95 -3.90 0.23
CA GLU A 38 -19.39 -3.48 0.22
C GLU A 38 -19.86 -2.62 1.41
N LYS A 39 -19.01 -2.40 2.42
CA LYS A 39 -19.32 -1.61 3.64
C LYS A 39 -18.57 -0.27 3.73
N GLY A 40 -17.91 0.17 2.66
CA GLY A 40 -17.08 1.40 2.67
C GLY A 40 -15.75 1.21 3.41
N CYS A 41 -15.32 -0.04 3.55
CA CYS A 41 -13.96 -0.39 3.96
C CYS A 41 -13.13 -0.62 2.71
N TYR A 42 -11.87 -0.20 2.75
CA TYR A 42 -10.95 -0.36 1.64
C TYR A 42 -9.83 -1.30 2.07
N THR A 43 -9.54 -2.27 1.22
CA THR A 43 -8.35 -3.10 1.31
C THR A 43 -7.27 -2.46 0.45
N VAL A 44 -6.19 -2.00 1.10
CA VAL A 44 -4.99 -1.48 0.42
C VAL A 44 -3.92 -2.56 0.38
N LEU A 45 -3.47 -2.90 -0.82
CA LEU A 45 -2.37 -3.84 -1.08
C LEU A 45 -1.16 -3.04 -1.55
N ILE A 46 -0.08 -3.10 -0.78
CA ILE A 46 1.16 -2.38 -1.09
C ILE A 46 2.21 -3.41 -1.44
N THR A 47 2.63 -3.43 -2.70
CA THR A 47 3.70 -4.30 -3.18
C THR A 47 4.99 -3.51 -3.33
N TYR A 48 6.06 -4.01 -2.73
CA TYR A 48 7.39 -3.41 -2.81
C TYR A 48 8.47 -4.46 -2.99
N ASP A 49 9.60 -4.02 -3.55
CA ASP A 49 10.78 -4.84 -3.75
C ASP A 49 11.55 -4.96 -2.43
N SER A 50 11.57 -6.16 -1.85
CA SER A 50 12.23 -6.45 -0.59
C SER A 50 13.73 -6.70 -0.73
N GLU A 51 14.22 -6.92 -1.96
CA GLU A 51 15.64 -7.20 -2.24
C GLU A 51 16.39 -5.99 -2.80
N PHE A 52 15.70 -4.86 -3.00
CA PHE A 52 16.31 -3.66 -3.53
C PHE A 52 17.55 -3.25 -2.72
N ARG A 53 18.73 -3.36 -3.32
CA ARG A 53 19.96 -2.77 -2.82
C ARG A 53 20.21 -1.47 -3.61
N PRO A 54 20.41 -0.33 -2.91
CA PRO A 54 20.60 0.97 -3.53
C PRO A 54 21.86 1.05 -4.40
#